data_AF-A0A937GTT7-F1
#
_entry.id   AF-A0A937GTT7-F1
#
_cell.length_a   1.000
_cell.length_b   1.000
_cell.length_c   1.000
_cell.angle_alpha   90.00
_cell.angle_beta   90.00
_cell.angle_gamma   90.00
#
_symmetry.space_group_name_H-M   'P 1'
#
loop_
_entity.id
_entity.type
_entity.pdbx_description
1 polymer ?
#
loop_
_entity_poly.entity_id
_entity_poly.type
_entity_poly.pdbx_seq_one_letter_code
_entity_poly.pdbx_strand_id
1 'polypeptide(L)' 'MPIFFSLFFMITAFVMPEKKGHKFYISTTTIEYKEEFGTLQITSQLFIDDIEALLRKYEAELRLAPDSDAQRIDKLFEL' A
#
# COMPACT_ATOMS: atom_id res chain seq x y z
N MET A 1 23.46 -44.77 -8.13
CA MET A 1 21.99 -44.57 -8.10
C MET A 1 21.50 -43.69 -6.95
N PRO A 2 21.92 -43.85 -5.67
CA PRO A 2 21.38 -43.03 -4.57
C PRO A 2 21.90 -41.58 -4.57
N ILE A 3 23.16 -41.37 -4.96
CA ILE A 3 23.80 -40.04 -5.00
C ILE A 3 23.12 -39.13 -6.03
N PHE A 4 22.76 -39.69 -7.19
CA PHE A 4 22.06 -38.94 -8.24
C PHE A 4 20.66 -38.51 -7.78
N PHE A 5 19.98 -39.40 -7.05
CA PHE A 5 18.67 -39.11 -6.47
C PHE A 5 18.76 -38.06 -5.36
N SER A 6 19.78 -38.13 -4.52
CA SER A 6 20.06 -37.14 -3.47
C SER A 6 20.42 -35.78 -4.07
N LEU A 7 21.21 -35.75 -5.16
CA LEU A 7 21.58 -34.51 -5.84
C LEU A 7 20.37 -33.88 -6.54
N PHE A 8 19.54 -34.70 -7.18
CA PHE A 8 18.28 -34.24 -7.77
C PHE A 8 17.35 -33.63 -6.70
N PHE A 9 17.20 -34.32 -5.56
CA PHE A 9 16.39 -33.82 -4.44
C PHE A 9 16.93 -32.50 -3.87
N MET A 10 18.26 -32.38 -3.73
CA MET A 10 18.92 -31.15 -3.25
C MET A 10 18.72 -29.97 -4.21
N ILE A 11 18.77 -30.21 -5.53
CA ILE A 11 18.50 -29.17 -6.54
C ILE A 11 17.03 -28.74 -6.47
N THR A 12 16.08 -29.68 -6.36
CA THR A 12 14.65 -29.33 -6.29
C THR A 12 14.27 -28.54 -5.04
N ALA A 13 14.95 -28.76 -3.90
CA ALA A 13 14.70 -28.02 -2.66
C ALA A 13 15.15 -26.55 -2.73
N PHE A 14 16.19 -26.24 -3.53
CA PHE A 14 16.73 -24.89 -3.66
C PHE A 14 15.96 -24.02 -4.67
N VAL A 15 15.16 -24.63 -5.54
CA VAL A 15 14.39 -23.94 -6.61
C VAL A 15 12.97 -23.59 -6.15
N MET A 16 12.60 -23.80 -4.88
CA MET A 16 11.30 -23.33 -4.40
C MET A 16 11.26 -21.79 -4.51
N PRO A 17 10.35 -21.22 -5.33
CA PRO A 17 10.24 -19.78 -5.41
C PRO A 17 9.77 -19.25 -4.05
N GLU A 18 10.49 -18.25 -3.53
CA GLU A 18 10.00 -17.50 -2.38
C GLU A 18 8.61 -16.96 -2.71
N LYS A 19 7.62 -17.31 -1.90
CA LYS A 19 6.30 -16.68 -1.97
C LYS A 19 6.48 -15.22 -1.56
N LYS A 20 6.74 -14.35 -2.53
CA LYS A 20 6.67 -12.90 -2.35
C LYS A 20 5.25 -12.60 -1.89
N GLY A 21 5.06 -12.37 -0.59
CA GLY A 21 3.79 -11.92 -0.06
C GLY A 21 3.42 -10.61 -0.75
N HIS A 22 2.32 -10.62 -1.50
CA HIS A 22 1.77 -9.38 -2.03
C HIS A 22 1.23 -8.57 -0.84
N LYS A 23 1.67 -7.32 -0.69
CA LYS A 23 1.06 -6.41 0.29
C LYS A 23 -0.38 -6.15 -0.15
N PHE A 24 -1.34 -6.47 0.70
CA PHE A 24 -2.75 -6.25 0.43
C PHE A 24 -3.09 -4.79 0.71
N TYR A 25 -3.11 -3.97 -0.34
CA TYR A 25 -3.55 -2.58 -0.27
C TYR A 25 -5.02 -2.52 -0.69
N ILE A 26 -5.92 -2.69 0.28
CA ILE A 26 -7.37 -2.59 0.04
C ILE A 26 -7.85 -1.27 0.64
N SER A 27 -8.10 -0.29 -0.23
CA SER A 27 -8.84 0.91 0.17
C SER A 27 -10.30 0.54 0.43
N THR A 28 -10.92 1.17 1.42
CA THR A 28 -12.36 1.00 1.66
C THR A 28 -13.08 2.30 1.36
N THR A 29 -14.28 2.22 0.79
CA THR A 29 -15.16 3.36 0.64
C THR A 29 -16.53 2.99 1.17
N THR A 30 -17.00 3.76 2.14
CA THR A 30 -18.30 3.60 2.77
C THR A 30 -19.19 4.75 2.35
N ILE A 31 -20.36 4.43 1.82
CA ILE A 31 -21.38 5.39 1.44
C ILE A 31 -22.57 5.16 2.36
N GLU A 32 -22.96 6.19 3.09
CA GLU A 32 -24.03 6.12 4.09
C GLU A 32 -24.98 7.31 3.91
N TYR A 33 -26.29 7.05 3.91
CA TYR A 33 -27.27 8.12 3.98
C TYR A 33 -27.54 8.47 5.44
N LYS A 34 -27.23 9.71 5.83
CA LYS A 34 -27.44 10.24 7.18
C LYS A 34 -28.81 10.92 7.23
N GLU A 35 -29.82 10.16 7.66
CA GLU A 35 -31.22 10.62 7.74
C GLU A 35 -31.38 11.91 8.55
N GLU A 36 -30.68 12.03 9.68
CA GLU A 36 -30.71 13.21 10.56
C GLU A 36 -30.38 14.52 9.82
N PHE A 37 -29.45 14.46 8.87
CA PHE A 37 -28.99 15.62 8.10
C PHE A 37 -29.54 15.65 6.67
N GLY A 38 -30.23 14.59 6.24
CA GLY A 38 -30.65 14.41 4.85
C GLY A 38 -29.48 14.39 3.86
N THR A 39 -28.30 13.92 4.27
CA THR A 39 -27.07 13.97 3.47
C THR A 39 -26.56 12.58 3.11
N LEU A 40 -25.88 12.47 1.97
CA LEU A 40 -25.06 11.30 1.63
C LEU A 40 -23.64 11.54 2.12
N GLN A 41 -23.17 10.73 3.06
CA GLN A 41 -21.80 10.76 3.54
C GLN A 41 -20.97 9.69 2.82
N ILE A 42 -19.84 10.12 2.26
CA ILE A 42 -18.88 9.24 1.60
C ILE A 42 -17.57 9.29 2.40
N THR A 43 -17.13 8.15 2.91
CA THR A 43 -15.89 8.02 3.68
C THR A 43 -14.95 7.06 2.96
N SER A 44 -13.77 7.52 2.58
CA SER A 44 -12.74 6.68 1.95
C SER A 44 -11.53 6.54 2.88
N GLN A 45 -11.11 5.30 3.11
CA GLN A 45 -9.88 4.98 3.85
C GLN A 45 -8.84 4.50 2.84
N LEU A 46 -7.74 5.24 2.76
CA LEU A 46 -6.66 5.07 1.79
C LEU A 46 -5.34 4.82 2.52
N PHE A 47 -4.40 4.15 1.86
CA PHE A 47 -3.06 3.98 2.41
C PHE A 47 -2.22 5.24 2.19
N ILE A 48 -1.53 5.66 3.24
CA ILE A 48 -0.68 6.85 3.20
C ILE A 48 0.44 6.74 2.15
N ASP A 49 0.98 5.53 1.95
CA ASP A 49 2.02 5.25 0.95
C ASP A 49 1.57 5.61 -0.48
N ASP A 50 0.31 5.33 -0.83
CA ASP A 50 -0.24 5.60 -2.17
C ASP A 50 -0.38 7.10 -2.40
N ILE A 51 -0.82 7.82 -1.36
CA ILE A 51 -0.94 9.29 -1.40
C ILE A 51 0.45 9.93 -1.44
N GLU A 52 1.41 9.42 -0.67
CA GLU A 52 2.79 9.89 -0.71
C GLU A 52 3.41 9.69 -2.11
N ALA A 53 3.21 8.52 -2.72
CA ALA A 53 3.69 8.25 -4.07
C ALA A 53 3.06 9.19 -5.12
N LEU A 54 1.80 9.58 -4.94
CA LEU A 54 1.14 10.58 -5.78
C LEU A 54 1.77 11.97 -5.61
N LEU A 55 1.92 12.44 -4.37
CA LEU A 55 2.42 13.78 -4.06
C LEU A 55 3.91 13.96 -4.36
N ARG A 56 4.71 12.88 -4.29
CA ARG A 56 6.13 12.87 -4.70
C ARG A 56 6.37 13.27 -6.16
N LYS A 57 5.33 13.26 -7.01
CA LYS A 57 5.41 13.81 -8.38
C LYS A 57 5.62 15.32 -8.39
N TYR A 58 5.14 16.02 -7.36
CA TYR A 58 5.32 17.46 -7.19
C TYR A 58 6.50 17.76 -6.27
N GLU A 59 6.71 16.93 -5.24
CA GLU A 59 7.80 17.11 -4.28
C GLU A 59 8.52 15.79 -3.96
N ALA A 60 9.62 15.53 -4.67
CA ALA A 60 10.29 14.23 -4.65
C ALA A 60 10.72 13.73 -3.26
N GLU A 61 11.03 14.63 -2.33
CA GLU A 61 11.52 14.31 -0.98
C GLU A 61 10.41 14.19 0.07
N LEU A 62 9.14 14.48 -0.27
CA LEU A 62 8.02 14.46 0.67
C LEU A 62 7.90 13.12 1.39
N ARG A 63 7.72 13.16 2.71
CA ARG A 63 7.41 12.02 3.57
C ARG A 63 6.18 12.39 4.39
N LEU A 64 5.10 11.64 4.28
CA LEU A 64 3.87 11.91 5.05
C LEU A 64 3.99 11.41 6.50
N ALA A 65 4.80 10.37 6.75
CA ALA A 65 5.16 9.90 8.08
C ALA A 65 6.60 9.34 8.11
N PRO A 66 7.34 9.47 9.22
CA PRO A 66 7.03 10.27 10.42
C PRO A 66 7.29 11.78 10.26
N ASP A 67 7.79 12.22 9.11
CA ASP A 67 8.27 13.59 8.83
C ASP A 67 7.12 14.54 8.41
N SER A 68 6.04 14.58 9.22
CA SER A 68 4.81 15.30 8.85
C SER A 68 4.94 16.82 9.10
N ASP A 69 5.33 17.59 8.08
CA ASP A 69 5.05 19.02 8.04
C ASP A 69 3.61 19.23 7.54
N ALA A 70 2.67 19.34 8.48
CA ALA A 70 1.24 19.45 8.16
C ALA A 70 0.93 20.65 7.26
N GLN A 71 1.55 21.81 7.48
CA GLN A 71 1.25 23.01 6.68
C GLN A 71 1.69 22.85 5.22
N ARG A 72 2.83 22.20 5.00
CA ARG A 72 3.32 21.89 3.66
C ARG A 72 2.46 20.83 2.99
N ILE A 73 2.09 19.79 3.72
CA ILE A 73 1.24 18.70 3.22
C ILE A 73 -0.13 19.24 2.81
N ASP A 74 -0.77 20.07 3.63
CA ASP A 74 -2.09 20.63 3.35
C ASP A 74 -2.10 21.42 2.04
N LYS A 75 -1.06 22.23 1.78
CA LYS A 75 -0.90 22.95 0.51
C LYS A 75 -0.86 22.04 -0.70
N LEU A 76 -0.28 20.85 -0.57
CA LEU A 76 -0.21 19.88 -1.68
C LEU A 76 -1.55 19.22 -1.98
N PHE A 77 -2.44 19.10 -0.98
CA PHE A 77 -3.80 18.60 -1.18
C PHE A 77 -4.75 19.64 -1.78
N GLU A 78 -4.39 20.92 -1.75
CA GLU A 78 -5.16 22.01 -2.34
C GLU A 78 -4.80 22.29 -3.82
N LEU A 79 -3.75 21.65 -4.37
CA LEU A 79 -3.33 21.75 -5.77
C LEU A 79 -4.27 21.01 -6.74
#